data_AF-A0A128A2R5-F1
#
_entry.id   AF-A0A128A2R5-F1
#
_cell.length_a   1.000
_cell.length_b   1.000
_cell.length_c   1.000
_cell.angle_alpha   90.00
_cell.angle_beta   90.00
_cell.angle_gamma   90.00
#
_symmetry.space_group_name_H-M   'P 1'
#
loop_
_entity.id
_entity.type
_entity.pdbx_description
1 polymer ?
#
loop_
_entity_poly.entity_id
_entity_poly.type
_entity_poly.pdbx_seq_one_letter_code
_entity_poly.pdbx_strand_id
1 'polypeptide(L)'
;MPEPKTLKQLRDLAELNLCDRCKPVYSQLLEPNIKSIVEGYFYYWKDMEWRVTVMVMKLEGAFKKSSFYLNIDSDFAAKNLDEINFEAYEKVNDKSLKWKIDYLHEKGIIGDSSHKLLDRLRLKRNEKIHQPFNDFVEQDLVNFMYGAHVIQNIWLTIFAGFEPQVIENMRNSVEKLSEMYYDMIVKTI
;
A
#
# COMPACT_ATOMS: atom_id res chain seq x y z
N MET A 1 10.04 -20.26 27.96
CA MET A 1 9.78 -18.80 27.82
C MET A 1 8.69 -18.62 26.77
N PRO A 2 7.78 -17.65 26.94
CA PRO A 2 6.86 -17.30 25.85
C PRO A 2 7.66 -16.82 24.62
N GLU A 3 7.20 -17.19 23.44
CA GLU A 3 7.80 -16.74 22.18
C GLU A 3 7.66 -15.21 22.05
N PRO A 4 8.73 -14.49 21.65
CA PRO A 4 8.65 -13.06 21.46
C PRO A 4 7.72 -12.71 20.30
N LYS A 5 6.79 -11.80 20.55
CA LYS A 5 5.77 -11.37 19.57
C LYS A 5 6.05 -10.00 18.96
N THR A 6 7.13 -9.34 19.39
CA THR A 6 7.51 -8.00 18.93
C THR A 6 9.02 -7.89 18.74
N LEU A 7 9.46 -6.99 17.84
CA LEU A 7 10.88 -6.65 17.67
C LEU A 7 11.53 -6.20 18.99
N LYS A 8 10.78 -5.48 19.83
CA LYS A 8 11.25 -5.07 21.16
C LYS A 8 11.53 -6.28 22.06
N GLN A 9 10.62 -7.25 22.13
CA GLN A 9 10.81 -8.48 22.91
C GLN A 9 11.97 -9.33 22.37
N LEU A 10 12.15 -9.38 21.04
CA LEU A 10 13.30 -10.03 20.42
C LEU A 10 14.61 -9.33 20.80
N ARG A 11 14.63 -7.98 20.79
CA ARG A 11 15.79 -7.20 21.21
C ARG A 11 16.09 -7.41 22.69
N ASP A 12 15.10 -7.28 23.56
CA ASP A 12 15.24 -7.46 25.01
C ASP A 12 15.76 -8.89 25.33
N LEU A 13 15.27 -9.92 24.63
CA LEU A 13 15.79 -11.29 24.74
C LEU A 13 17.23 -11.41 24.24
N ALA A 14 17.57 -10.77 23.13
CA ALA A 14 18.93 -10.74 22.61
C ALA A 14 19.90 -10.05 23.58
N GLU A 15 19.48 -8.97 24.24
CA GLU A 15 20.27 -8.29 25.26
C GLU A 15 20.50 -9.14 26.51
N LEU A 16 19.51 -9.95 26.89
CA LEU A 16 19.58 -10.82 28.07
C LEU A 16 20.41 -12.10 27.83
N ASN A 17 20.50 -12.58 26.58
CA ASN A 17 21.03 -13.92 26.28
C ASN A 17 22.27 -13.94 25.37
N LEU A 18 22.62 -12.84 24.70
CA LEU A 18 23.82 -12.77 23.86
C LEU A 18 25.00 -12.17 24.63
N CYS A 19 26.19 -12.73 24.43
CA CYS A 19 27.42 -12.14 24.97
C CYS A 19 27.81 -10.86 24.22
N ASP A 20 28.74 -10.09 24.80
CA ASP A 20 29.20 -8.79 24.26
C ASP A 20 29.72 -8.84 22.82
N ARG A 21 30.14 -10.02 22.33
CA ARG A 21 30.57 -10.21 20.94
C ARG A 21 29.42 -10.54 19.98
N CYS A 22 28.38 -11.20 20.46
CA CYS A 22 27.23 -11.62 19.66
C CYS A 22 26.16 -10.51 19.56
N LYS A 23 26.04 -9.66 20.57
CA LYS A 23 25.09 -8.53 20.58
C LYS A 23 25.31 -7.55 19.41
N PRO A 24 26.54 -7.12 19.06
CA PRO A 24 26.78 -6.28 17.89
C PRO A 24 26.36 -6.93 16.57
N VAL A 25 26.62 -8.23 16.38
CA VAL A 25 26.20 -8.99 15.19
C VAL A 25 24.67 -9.00 15.09
N TYR A 26 23.98 -9.26 16.19
CA TYR A 26 22.52 -9.19 16.22
C TYR A 26 22.01 -7.79 15.85
N SER A 27 22.48 -6.74 16.52
CA SER A 27 21.98 -5.38 16.31
C SER A 27 22.33 -4.79 14.95
N GLN A 28 23.47 -5.16 14.34
CA GLN A 28 23.93 -4.60 13.07
C GLN A 28 23.54 -5.42 11.85
N LEU A 29 23.38 -6.74 11.99
CA LEU A 29 23.13 -7.63 10.85
C LEU A 29 21.77 -8.33 10.94
N LEU A 30 21.38 -8.86 12.10
CA LEU A 30 20.15 -9.66 12.19
C LEU A 30 18.91 -8.80 12.37
N GLU A 31 18.92 -7.87 13.32
CA GLU A 31 17.77 -7.03 13.63
C GLU A 31 17.32 -6.16 12.45
N PRO A 32 18.23 -5.50 11.68
CA PRO A 32 17.83 -4.78 10.47
C PRO A 32 17.20 -5.69 9.41
N ASN A 33 17.70 -6.93 9.27
CA ASN A 33 17.13 -7.90 8.33
C ASN A 33 15.76 -8.40 8.78
N ILE A 34 15.56 -8.68 10.07
CA ILE A 34 14.24 -9.03 10.61
C ILE A 34 13.26 -7.87 10.39
N LYS A 35 13.69 -6.64 10.68
CA LYS A 35 12.88 -5.43 10.45
C LYS A 35 12.53 -5.27 8.97
N SER A 36 13.50 -5.43 8.08
CA SER A 36 13.32 -5.38 6.62
C SER A 36 12.35 -6.45 6.13
N ILE A 37 12.45 -7.68 6.65
CA ILE A 37 11.50 -8.76 6.34
C ILE A 37 10.09 -8.36 6.79
N VAL A 38 9.93 -7.93 8.05
CA VAL A 38 8.61 -7.55 8.58
C VAL A 38 8.00 -6.36 7.84
N GLU A 39 8.79 -5.33 7.53
CA GLU A 39 8.33 -4.16 6.78
C GLU A 39 8.05 -4.49 5.31
N GLY A 40 8.90 -5.31 4.68
CA GLY A 40 8.76 -5.79 3.32
C GLY A 40 7.51 -6.66 3.12
N TYR A 41 7.14 -7.45 4.13
CA TYR A 41 5.96 -8.32 4.08
C TYR A 41 4.64 -7.55 3.89
N PHE A 42 4.57 -6.30 4.34
CA PHE A 42 3.39 -5.44 4.18
C PHE A 42 3.58 -4.31 3.17
N TYR A 43 4.76 -4.22 2.54
CA TYR A 43 5.13 -3.09 1.69
C TYR A 43 4.12 -2.85 0.57
N TYR A 44 3.83 -3.86 -0.25
CA TYR A 44 2.96 -3.69 -1.42
C TYR A 44 1.52 -3.36 -1.04
N TRP A 45 1.04 -3.90 0.08
CA TRP A 45 -0.28 -3.53 0.59
C TRP A 45 -0.28 -2.06 1.00
N LYS A 46 0.69 -1.60 1.80
CA LYS A 46 0.79 -0.20 2.21
C LYS A 46 0.96 0.74 1.02
N ASP A 47 1.79 0.37 0.05
CA ASP A 47 1.99 1.15 -1.19
C ASP A 47 0.69 1.26 -1.98
N MET A 48 -0.08 0.17 -2.11
CA MET A 48 -1.37 0.19 -2.78
C MET A 48 -2.37 1.12 -2.08
N GLU A 49 -2.53 0.99 -0.76
CA GLU A 49 -3.43 1.86 0.02
C GLU A 49 -3.03 3.33 -0.05
N TRP A 50 -1.73 3.59 0.04
CA TRP A 50 -1.17 4.93 -0.06
C TRP A 50 -1.45 5.54 -1.43
N ARG A 51 -1.18 4.83 -2.54
CA ARG A 51 -1.46 5.32 -3.90
C ARG A 51 -2.94 5.59 -4.11
N VAL A 52 -3.83 4.67 -3.74
CA VAL A 52 -5.28 4.89 -3.81
C VAL A 52 -5.69 6.16 -3.06
N THR A 53 -5.18 6.34 -1.84
CA THR A 53 -5.49 7.52 -1.01
C THR A 53 -4.98 8.81 -1.64
N VAL A 54 -3.72 8.83 -2.10
CA VAL A 54 -3.12 9.99 -2.77
C VAL A 54 -3.92 10.38 -4.01
N MET A 55 -4.36 9.42 -4.82
CA MET A 55 -5.14 9.70 -6.02
C MET A 55 -6.47 10.38 -5.69
N VAL A 56 -7.19 9.86 -4.70
CA VAL A 56 -8.45 10.46 -4.24
C VAL A 56 -8.21 11.85 -3.65
N MET A 57 -7.16 12.02 -2.83
CA MET A 57 -6.77 13.31 -2.30
C MET A 57 -6.47 14.33 -3.41
N LYS A 58 -5.78 13.92 -4.48
CA LYS A 58 -5.56 14.79 -5.65
C LYS A 58 -6.86 15.18 -6.33
N LEU A 59 -7.77 14.23 -6.56
CA LEU A 59 -9.05 14.48 -7.22
C LEU A 59 -9.99 15.37 -6.40
N GLU A 60 -9.96 15.26 -5.07
CA GLU A 60 -10.73 16.10 -4.15
C GLU A 60 -10.04 17.45 -3.85
N GLY A 61 -8.88 17.74 -4.46
CA GLY A 61 -8.19 19.02 -4.28
C GLY A 61 -7.54 19.20 -2.91
N ALA A 62 -7.15 18.10 -2.25
CA ALA A 62 -6.43 18.15 -0.98
C ALA A 62 -5.02 18.75 -1.14
N PHE A 63 -4.43 18.72 -2.33
CA PHE A 63 -3.13 19.33 -2.62
C PHE A 63 -3.30 20.61 -3.44
N LYS A 64 -2.68 21.71 -2.98
CA LYS A 64 -2.76 23.03 -3.65
C LYS A 64 -1.85 23.11 -4.89
N LYS A 65 -0.79 22.31 -4.94
CA LYS A 65 0.12 22.21 -6.10
C LYS A 65 -0.11 20.90 -6.83
N SER A 66 0.17 20.90 -8.14
CA SER A 66 0.17 19.70 -8.99
C SER A 66 1.31 18.72 -8.69
N SER A 67 2.14 18.99 -7.66
CA SER A 67 3.39 18.27 -7.42
C SER A 67 3.15 16.76 -7.30
N PHE A 68 4.00 16.04 -8.03
CA PHE A 68 3.89 14.62 -8.29
C PHE A 68 4.38 13.77 -7.10
N TYR A 69 5.17 14.35 -6.20
CA TYR A 69 5.85 13.65 -5.11
C TYR A 69 5.52 14.31 -3.78
N LEU A 70 4.54 13.75 -3.08
CA LEU A 70 4.27 14.11 -1.69
C LEU A 70 4.23 12.81 -0.90
N ASN A 71 5.28 12.53 -0.14
CA ASN A 71 5.33 11.37 0.73
C ASN A 71 4.41 11.63 1.93
N ILE A 72 3.19 11.09 1.87
CA ILE A 72 2.21 11.23 2.94
C ILE A 72 2.59 10.30 4.10
N ASP A 73 3.29 10.84 5.10
CA ASP A 73 3.49 10.23 6.41
C ASP A 73 2.48 10.78 7.44
N SER A 74 2.50 10.27 8.67
CA SER A 74 1.57 10.68 9.74
C SER A 74 1.67 12.17 10.10
N ASP A 75 2.79 12.81 9.80
CA ASP A 75 3.04 14.21 10.13
C ASP A 75 2.94 15.12 8.90
N PHE A 76 2.63 14.55 7.73
CA PHE A 76 2.74 15.23 6.45
C PHE A 76 1.85 16.47 6.41
N ALA A 77 0.62 16.35 6.91
CA ALA A 77 -0.33 17.46 6.98
C ALA A 77 0.18 18.60 7.87
N ALA A 78 0.75 18.28 9.04
CA ALA A 78 1.29 19.26 9.97
C ALA A 78 2.55 19.95 9.42
N LYS A 79 3.39 19.23 8.66
CA LYS A 79 4.64 19.75 8.09
C LYS A 79 4.42 20.56 6.80
N ASN A 80 3.27 20.43 6.14
CA ASN A 80 3.00 21.01 4.82
C ASN A 80 1.65 21.75 4.76
N LEU A 81 1.22 22.38 5.85
CA LEU A 81 -0.05 23.13 5.94
C LEU A 81 -0.24 24.16 4.82
N ASP A 82 0.87 24.77 4.36
CA ASP A 82 0.84 25.75 3.28
C ASP A 82 0.53 25.12 1.92
N GLU A 83 0.79 23.82 1.73
CA GLU A 83 0.62 23.10 0.46
C GLU A 83 -0.65 22.25 0.39
N ILE A 84 -1.38 22.14 1.50
CA ILE A 84 -2.52 21.23 1.65
C ILE A 84 -3.79 22.02 1.96
N ASN A 85 -4.91 21.63 1.34
CA ASN A 85 -6.23 21.95 1.82
C ASN A 85 -6.58 20.95 2.94
N PHE A 86 -6.35 21.37 4.19
CA PHE A 86 -6.45 20.49 5.36
C PHE A 86 -7.83 19.86 5.53
N GLU A 87 -8.90 20.61 5.23
CA GLU A 87 -10.27 20.10 5.31
C GLU A 87 -10.51 18.96 4.31
N ALA A 88 -10.08 19.13 3.06
CA ALA A 88 -10.18 18.09 2.04
C ALA A 88 -9.27 16.89 2.35
N TYR A 89 -8.08 17.14 2.91
CA TYR A 89 -7.16 16.08 3.35
C TYR A 89 -7.79 15.20 4.43
N GLU A 90 -8.24 15.78 5.53
CA GLU A 90 -8.86 15.05 6.65
C GLU A 90 -10.10 14.30 6.17
N LYS A 91 -10.95 14.95 5.38
CA LYS A 91 -12.16 14.35 4.80
C LYS A 91 -11.86 13.08 4.02
N VAL A 92 -10.76 13.04 3.24
CA VAL A 92 -10.36 11.85 2.49
C VAL A 92 -9.64 10.84 3.38
N ASN A 93 -8.77 11.30 4.29
CA ASN A 93 -8.00 10.46 5.18
C ASN A 93 -8.90 9.51 5.98
N ASP A 94 -10.00 10.06 6.53
CA ASP A 94 -10.99 9.33 7.33
C ASP A 94 -11.84 8.32 6.54
N LYS A 95 -11.78 8.33 5.21
CA LYS A 95 -12.55 7.38 4.38
C LYS A 95 -11.88 6.01 4.37
N SER A 96 -12.72 4.98 4.40
CA SER A 96 -12.25 3.60 4.23
C SER A 96 -11.61 3.38 2.86
N LEU A 97 -10.71 2.40 2.76
CA LEU A 97 -10.12 2.00 1.48
C LEU A 97 -11.20 1.62 0.46
N LYS A 98 -12.30 0.96 0.90
CA LYS A 98 -13.42 0.63 0.02
C LYS A 98 -14.00 1.88 -0.63
N TRP A 99 -14.33 2.88 0.17
CA TRP A 99 -14.89 4.13 -0.33
C TRP A 99 -13.97 4.79 -1.34
N LYS A 100 -12.65 4.80 -1.07
CA LYS A 100 -11.65 5.36 -1.98
C LYS A 100 -11.58 4.61 -3.31
N ILE A 101 -11.64 3.27 -3.29
CA ILE A 101 -11.67 2.44 -4.50
C ILE A 101 -12.96 2.70 -5.30
N ASP A 102 -14.11 2.68 -4.64
CA ASP A 102 -15.41 2.93 -5.27
C ASP A 102 -15.46 4.34 -5.89
N TYR A 103 -14.97 5.35 -5.16
CA TYR A 103 -14.86 6.73 -5.66
C TYR A 103 -14.04 6.81 -6.95
N LEU A 104 -12.87 6.15 -7.01
CA LEU A 104 -12.04 6.16 -8.23
C LEU A 104 -12.76 5.51 -9.42
N HIS A 105 -13.56 4.46 -9.17
CA HIS A 105 -14.36 3.81 -10.21
C HIS A 105 -15.50 4.70 -10.69
N GLU A 106 -16.25 5.31 -9.77
CA GLU A 106 -17.33 6.27 -10.08
C GLU A 106 -16.84 7.48 -10.87
N LYS A 107 -15.61 7.94 -10.62
CA LYS A 107 -14.97 9.03 -11.38
C LYS A 107 -14.41 8.56 -12.74
N GLY A 108 -14.54 7.29 -13.08
CA GLY A 108 -13.99 6.71 -14.29
C GLY A 108 -12.47 6.78 -14.33
N ILE A 109 -11.80 6.78 -13.18
CA ILE A 109 -10.35 6.81 -13.06
C ILE A 109 -9.78 5.39 -13.19
N ILE A 110 -10.44 4.43 -12.55
CA ILE A 110 -10.16 3.00 -12.71
C ILE A 110 -11.34 2.34 -13.44
N GLY A 111 -11.07 1.32 -14.25
CA GLY A 111 -12.12 0.53 -14.90
C GLY A 111 -12.58 -0.65 -14.04
N ASP A 112 -13.49 -1.45 -14.61
CA ASP A 112 -14.18 -2.53 -13.90
C ASP A 112 -13.23 -3.64 -13.42
N SER A 113 -12.22 -3.99 -14.22
CA SER A 113 -11.28 -5.06 -13.87
C SER A 113 -10.33 -4.60 -12.76
N SER A 114 -9.85 -3.35 -12.85
CA SER A 114 -9.07 -2.72 -11.78
C SER A 114 -9.86 -2.63 -10.48
N HIS A 115 -11.13 -2.21 -10.55
CA HIS A 115 -12.02 -2.13 -9.39
C HIS A 115 -12.20 -3.49 -8.70
N LYS A 116 -12.52 -4.54 -9.47
CA LYS A 116 -12.66 -5.92 -8.95
C LYS A 116 -11.39 -6.42 -8.28
N LEU A 117 -10.23 -6.21 -8.90
CA LEU A 117 -8.93 -6.59 -8.35
C LEU A 117 -8.68 -5.90 -7.01
N LEU A 118 -8.83 -4.58 -6.95
CA LEU A 118 -8.56 -3.80 -5.74
C LEU A 118 -9.54 -4.12 -4.62
N ASP A 119 -10.83 -4.32 -4.91
CA ASP A 119 -11.81 -4.72 -3.90
C ASP A 119 -11.52 -6.13 -3.36
N ARG A 120 -11.10 -7.08 -4.22
CA ARG A 120 -10.67 -8.41 -3.76
C ARG A 120 -9.47 -8.34 -2.84
N LEU A 121 -8.47 -7.53 -3.17
CA LEU A 121 -7.28 -7.34 -2.34
C LEU A 121 -7.61 -6.65 -1.01
N ARG A 122 -8.54 -5.69 -1.00
CA ARG A 122 -9.07 -5.08 0.22
C ARG A 122 -9.77 -6.12 1.11
N LEU A 123 -10.60 -7.00 0.54
CA LEU A 123 -11.24 -8.08 1.29
C LEU A 123 -10.19 -9.00 1.89
N LYS A 124 -9.21 -9.43 1.09
CA LYS A 124 -8.10 -10.26 1.54
C LYS A 124 -7.29 -9.61 2.66
N ARG A 125 -7.00 -8.32 2.57
CA ARG A 125 -6.40 -7.49 3.64
C ARG A 125 -7.22 -7.59 4.93
N ASN A 126 -8.53 -7.37 4.85
CA ASN A 126 -9.41 -7.41 6.01
C ASN A 126 -9.48 -8.81 6.64
N GLU A 127 -9.51 -9.86 5.82
CA GLU A 127 -9.39 -11.25 6.28
C GLU A 127 -8.10 -11.46 7.08
N LYS A 128 -6.96 -10.92 6.63
CA LYS A 128 -5.67 -11.13 7.31
C LYS A 128 -5.51 -10.37 8.63
N ILE A 129 -6.09 -9.18 8.77
CA ILE A 129 -5.86 -8.31 9.94
C ILE A 129 -6.89 -8.52 11.04
N HIS A 130 -8.12 -8.90 10.67
CA HIS A 130 -9.21 -9.00 11.62
C HIS A 130 -9.48 -10.43 12.11
N GLN A 131 -8.70 -11.41 11.66
CA GLN A 131 -8.84 -12.81 12.08
C GLN A 131 -7.74 -13.22 13.07
N PRO A 132 -8.09 -13.96 14.15
CA PRO A 132 -7.18 -14.25 15.25
C PRO A 132 -6.02 -15.22 14.94
N PHE A 133 -6.06 -15.93 13.82
CA PHE A 133 -5.08 -16.98 13.47
C PHE A 133 -4.66 -16.97 11.99
N ASN A 134 -4.49 -15.80 11.39
CA ASN A 134 -4.10 -15.71 9.98
C ASN A 134 -2.61 -15.43 9.81
N ASP A 135 -1.91 -16.44 9.29
CA ASP A 135 -0.56 -16.27 8.77
C ASP A 135 -0.60 -15.52 7.43
N PHE A 136 0.29 -14.55 7.28
CA PHE A 136 0.55 -13.90 6.02
C PHE A 136 1.53 -14.76 5.23
N VAL A 137 1.07 -15.38 4.15
CA VAL A 137 1.87 -16.29 3.33
C VAL A 137 2.48 -15.57 2.13
N GLU A 138 3.48 -16.17 1.49
CA GLU A 138 4.13 -15.60 0.30
C GLU A 138 3.13 -15.29 -0.83
N GLN A 139 2.09 -16.11 -1.00
CA GLN A 139 1.04 -15.82 -1.97
C GLN A 139 0.26 -14.53 -1.65
N ASP A 140 0.13 -14.15 -0.38
CA ASP A 140 -0.49 -12.88 0.00
C ASP A 140 0.39 -11.72 -0.47
N LEU A 141 1.70 -11.81 -0.24
CA LEU A 141 2.67 -10.83 -0.72
C LEU A 141 2.58 -10.63 -2.24
N VAL A 142 2.58 -11.73 -2.99
CA VAL A 142 2.46 -11.72 -4.45
C VAL A 142 1.15 -11.08 -4.90
N ASN A 143 0.03 -11.39 -4.24
CA ASN A 143 -1.26 -10.80 -4.57
C ASN A 143 -1.27 -9.28 -4.34
N PHE A 144 -0.70 -8.80 -3.23
CA PHE A 144 -0.58 -7.36 -3.00
C PHE A 144 0.41 -6.68 -3.96
N MET A 145 1.48 -7.37 -4.36
CA MET A 145 2.39 -6.89 -5.40
C MET A 145 1.65 -6.63 -6.72
N TYR A 146 0.72 -7.51 -7.12
CA TYR A 146 -0.12 -7.29 -8.29
C TYR A 146 -0.98 -6.03 -8.17
N GLY A 147 -1.61 -5.81 -7.01
CA GLY A 147 -2.38 -4.60 -6.73
C GLY A 147 -1.54 -3.32 -6.77
N ALA A 148 -0.37 -3.34 -6.12
CA ALA A 148 0.58 -2.23 -6.14
C ALA A 148 1.07 -1.91 -7.56
N HIS A 149 1.34 -2.94 -8.36
CA HIS A 149 1.75 -2.77 -9.76
C HIS A 149 0.64 -2.13 -10.61
N VAL A 150 -0.60 -2.63 -10.50
CA VAL A 150 -1.75 -2.07 -11.23
C VAL A 150 -1.98 -0.61 -10.84
N ILE A 151 -2.08 -0.31 -9.55
CA ILE A 151 -2.39 1.05 -9.09
C ILE A 151 -1.24 2.03 -9.42
N GLN A 152 0.01 1.56 -9.47
CA GLN A 152 1.14 2.37 -9.91
C GLN A 152 1.01 2.76 -11.38
N ASN A 153 0.61 1.83 -12.25
CA ASN A 153 0.40 2.15 -13.66
C ASN A 153 -0.75 3.14 -13.84
N ILE A 154 -1.86 2.95 -13.13
CA ILE A 154 -3.00 3.89 -13.10
C ILE A 154 -2.54 5.29 -12.69
N TRP A 155 -1.78 5.36 -11.60
CA TRP A 155 -1.25 6.61 -11.09
C TRP A 155 -0.35 7.32 -12.13
N LEU A 156 0.56 6.59 -12.78
CA LEU A 156 1.37 7.14 -13.86
C LEU A 156 0.51 7.65 -15.02
N THR A 157 -0.50 6.88 -15.44
CA THR A 157 -1.39 7.25 -16.54
C THR A 157 -2.12 8.56 -16.30
N ILE A 158 -2.57 8.82 -15.07
CA ILE A 158 -3.35 10.02 -14.76
C ILE A 158 -2.46 11.24 -14.59
N PHE A 159 -1.33 11.10 -13.90
CA PHE A 159 -0.60 12.26 -13.43
C PHE A 159 0.62 12.61 -14.29
N ALA A 160 1.16 11.68 -15.09
CA ALA A 160 2.47 11.87 -15.74
C ALA A 160 2.42 12.81 -16.96
N GLY A 161 1.23 13.29 -17.35
CA GLY A 161 1.07 14.25 -18.44
C GLY A 161 1.32 13.66 -19.83
N PHE A 162 1.06 12.37 -20.02
CA PHE A 162 1.19 11.71 -21.31
C PHE A 162 0.16 12.21 -22.34
N GLU A 163 0.45 12.00 -23.63
CA GLU A 163 -0.50 12.31 -24.70
C GLU A 163 -1.79 11.47 -24.56
N PRO A 164 -2.97 11.98 -24.97
CA PRO A 164 -4.25 11.28 -24.80
C PRO A 164 -4.28 9.85 -25.36
N GLN A 165 -3.63 9.61 -26.51
CA GLN A 165 -3.56 8.27 -27.09
C GLN A 165 -2.72 7.31 -26.26
N VAL A 166 -1.63 7.80 -25.66
CA VAL A 166 -0.77 7.02 -24.76
C VAL A 166 -1.54 6.70 -23.48
N ILE A 167 -2.26 7.68 -22.92
CA ILE A 167 -3.13 7.48 -21.76
C ILE A 167 -4.14 6.37 -22.06
N GLU A 168 -4.85 6.44 -23.19
CA GLU A 168 -5.86 5.43 -23.55
C GLU A 168 -5.25 4.04 -23.72
N ASN A 169 -4.09 3.93 -24.37
CA ASN A 169 -3.37 2.66 -24.51
C ASN A 169 -2.97 2.08 -23.15
N MET A 170 -2.46 2.93 -22.24
CA MET A 170 -2.10 2.52 -20.89
C MET A 170 -3.33 2.06 -20.09
N ARG A 171 -4.45 2.79 -20.14
CA ARG A 171 -5.70 2.40 -19.47
C ARG A 171 -6.17 1.02 -19.92
N ASN A 172 -6.23 0.80 -21.23
CA ASN A 172 -6.61 -0.49 -21.79
C ASN A 172 -5.65 -1.63 -21.40
N SER A 173 -4.35 -1.33 -21.33
CA SER A 173 -3.34 -2.31 -20.93
C SER A 173 -3.45 -2.67 -19.45
N VAL A 174 -3.72 -1.68 -18.60
CA VAL A 174 -3.95 -1.86 -17.17
C VAL A 174 -5.21 -2.65 -16.88
N GLU A 175 -6.31 -2.42 -17.60
CA GLU A 175 -7.54 -3.20 -17.41
C GLU A 175 -7.33 -4.69 -17.75
N LYS A 176 -6.64 -4.99 -18.86
CA LYS A 176 -6.28 -6.36 -19.22
C LYS A 176 -5.36 -7.01 -18.18
N LEU A 177 -4.37 -6.26 -17.69
CA LEU A 177 -3.46 -6.72 -16.65
C LEU A 177 -4.20 -7.00 -15.35
N SER A 178 -5.14 -6.13 -14.98
CA SER A 178 -5.96 -6.28 -13.77
C SER A 178 -6.86 -7.49 -13.83
N GLU A 179 -7.48 -7.74 -14.99
CA GLU A 179 -8.28 -8.94 -15.24
C GLU A 179 -7.42 -10.20 -15.09
N MET A 180 -6.24 -10.25 -15.72
CA MET A 180 -5.32 -11.38 -15.61
C MET A 180 -4.91 -11.64 -14.15
N TYR A 181 -4.54 -10.59 -13.41
CA TYR A 181 -4.15 -10.74 -12.01
C TYR A 181 -5.32 -11.14 -11.11
N TYR A 182 -6.52 -10.61 -11.36
CA TYR A 182 -7.73 -11.04 -10.65
C TYR A 182 -7.97 -12.54 -10.86
N ASP A 183 -7.90 -12.99 -12.11
CA ASP A 183 -8.03 -14.39 -12.48
C ASP A 183 -7.00 -15.29 -11.78
N MET A 184 -5.74 -14.88 -11.74
CA MET A 184 -4.67 -15.60 -11.02
C MET A 184 -4.98 -15.70 -9.54
N ILE A 185 -5.45 -14.62 -8.92
CA ILE A 185 -5.81 -14.60 -7.50
C ILE A 185 -6.99 -15.53 -7.20
N VAL A 186 -8.02 -15.52 -8.04
CA VAL A 186 -9.22 -16.34 -7.84
C VAL A 186 -8.97 -17.81 -8.12
N LYS A 187 -8.12 -18.16 -9.09
CA LYS A 187 -7.77 -19.54 -9.44
C LYS A 187 -6.80 -20.22 -8.46
N THR A 188 -6.19 -19.46 -7.54
CA THR A 188 -5.26 -19.96 -6.52
C THR A 188 -5.96 -20.21 -5.16
N ILE A 189 -7.30 -20.18 -5.13
CA ILE A 189 -8.16 -20.49 -3.97
C ILE A 189 -8.80 -21.85 -4.21
#